data_AF-A0A672U0J9-F1
#
_entry.id   AF-A0A672U0J9-F1
#
_cell.length_a   1.000
_cell.length_b   1.000
_cell.length_c   1.000
_cell.angle_alpha   90.00
_cell.angle_beta   90.00
_cell.angle_gamma   90.00
#
_symmetry.space_group_name_H-M   'P 1'
#
loop_
_entity.id
_entity.type
_entity.pdbx_description
1 polymer ?
#
loop_
_entity_poly.entity_id
_entity_poly.type
_entity_poly.pdbx_seq_one_letter_code
_entity_poly.pdbx_strand_id
1 'polypeptide(L)'
;MLKKSSLVLWGAALFIAWNGLLLLFLWSRPSSPPDGDLLTAQVIRLAQDAETELERQKQLLHQIHRYSGLWGRRHRLPATPKPPPPPPPPPPSPAPPQPTEPGGPVLPVLVLACDRSTVRRCLDKLLRYRPSAQQFPVIVSQDCGHAETARVIASYGDAVAHIRQPDLSDIPVPAEHRKFQGYYKIARHYRWALGQVFRTFRYRAAIVVEDDLEVAPDFFEYFQAAFPLLLADRSLWCVSAWNDNGKEQMVDVGQAELLYRTDFFPGLGWLLLAELWDELEPKWPRAFWDDWMRQPEQRRDRSCVRPEVSRTMTFGRKGVSHGQFFDQYLKFIKLNDRFVPFTQLDLSYLKKDEYERSFLPKVYSAPEVRVEELQGNRRRELGTVRLQYSGRDSFKAFAKALGLMDDLKSGVPRAGYRGIVSFVYRGRRVYLAPPSDWMGYDPSWS
;
A
#
# COMPACT_ATOMS: atom_id res chain seq x y z
N MET A 1 63.83 35.24 41.19
CA MET A 1 62.38 35.47 40.94
C MET A 1 62.04 36.14 39.59
N LEU A 2 62.98 36.35 38.65
CA LEU A 2 62.69 37.09 37.40
C LEU A 2 62.14 36.28 36.19
N LYS A 3 62.06 34.94 36.22
CA LYS A 3 61.63 34.16 35.03
C LYS A 3 60.12 33.89 34.92
N LYS A 4 59.33 34.00 35.99
CA LYS A 4 57.88 33.74 35.96
C LYS A 4 57.02 34.93 35.50
N SER A 5 57.53 36.16 35.64
CA SER A 5 56.80 37.38 35.21
C SER A 5 56.72 37.50 33.68
N SER A 6 57.75 37.04 32.97
CA SER A 6 57.84 37.13 31.50
C SER A 6 56.79 36.27 30.79
N LEU A 7 56.49 35.05 31.27
CA LEU A 7 55.51 34.16 30.65
C LEU A 7 54.06 34.67 30.79
N VAL A 8 53.73 35.33 31.92
CA VAL A 8 52.40 35.91 32.14
C VAL A 8 52.21 37.15 31.26
N LEU A 9 53.26 37.98 31.10
CA LEU A 9 53.24 39.13 30.20
C LEU A 9 53.09 38.70 28.74
N TRP A 10 53.79 37.65 28.30
CA TRP A 10 53.63 37.09 26.95
C TRP A 10 52.24 36.48 26.74
N GLY A 11 51.68 35.80 27.74
CA GLY A 11 50.31 35.28 27.68
C GLY A 11 49.25 36.37 27.58
N ALA A 12 49.41 37.46 28.35
CA ALA A 12 48.51 38.61 28.28
C ALA A 12 48.60 39.34 26.93
N ALA A 13 49.82 39.50 26.39
CA ALA A 13 50.02 40.11 25.08
C ALA A 13 49.38 39.28 23.95
N LEU A 14 49.53 37.95 24.00
CA LEU A 14 48.89 37.02 23.05
C LEU A 14 47.36 37.05 23.15
N PHE A 15 46.82 37.13 24.37
CA PHE A 15 45.38 37.24 24.58
C PHE A 15 44.81 38.56 24.04
N ILE A 16 45.50 39.68 24.26
CA ILE A 16 45.07 40.99 23.73
C ILE A 16 45.17 41.00 22.20
N ALA A 17 46.26 40.48 21.63
CA ALA A 17 46.43 40.38 20.19
C ALA A 17 45.35 39.50 19.53
N TRP A 18 45.00 38.37 20.16
CA TRP A 18 43.94 37.48 19.70
C TRP A 18 42.57 38.14 19.73
N ASN A 19 42.24 38.86 20.81
CA ASN A 19 40.97 39.59 20.91
C ASN A 19 40.92 40.78 19.94
N GLY A 20 42.04 41.45 19.69
CA GLY A 20 42.14 42.51 18.67
C GLY A 20 41.89 41.99 17.25
N LEU A 21 42.45 40.83 16.91
CA LEU A 21 42.19 40.14 15.63
C LEU A 21 40.73 39.70 15.49
N LEU A 22 40.12 39.22 16.57
CA LEU A 22 38.70 38.87 16.62
C LEU A 22 37.80 40.09 16.39
N LEU A 23 38.12 41.22 17.02
CA LEU A 23 37.40 42.48 16.82
C LEU A 23 37.54 43.01 15.39
N LEU A 24 38.74 42.95 14.81
CA LEU A 24 38.97 43.29 13.40
C LEU A 24 38.22 42.37 12.44
N PHE A 25 38.16 41.07 12.73
CA PHE A 25 37.38 40.10 11.95
C PHE A 25 35.87 40.36 12.05
N LEU A 26 35.38 40.78 13.21
CA LEU A 26 33.97 41.13 13.41
C LEU A 26 33.60 42.48 12.77
N TRP A 27 34.51 43.45 12.75
CA TRP A 27 34.32 44.76 12.10
C TRP A 27 34.50 44.74 10.59
N SER A 28 35.23 43.76 10.03
CA SER A 28 35.43 43.62 8.58
C SER A 28 34.34 42.80 7.87
N ARG A 29 33.30 42.35 8.58
CA ARG A 29 32.12 41.74 7.95
C ARG A 29 31.23 42.81 7.32
N PRO A 30 30.87 42.71 6.03
CA PRO A 30 29.85 43.57 5.45
C PRO A 30 28.50 43.31 6.13
N SER A 31 27.81 44.38 6.49
CA SER A 31 26.51 44.38 7.16
C SER A 31 25.46 43.66 6.31
N SER A 32 25.00 42.51 6.79
CA SER A 32 23.79 41.82 6.32
C SER A 32 22.59 42.25 7.17
N PRO A 33 21.38 42.42 6.61
CA PRO A 33 20.21 42.90 7.36
C PRO A 33 19.63 41.79 8.26
N PRO A 34 18.79 42.13 9.27
CA PRO A 34 18.52 41.27 10.41
C PRO A 34 17.45 40.19 10.12
N ASP A 35 17.78 38.93 10.43
CA ASP A 35 16.96 37.72 10.28
C ASP A 35 15.64 37.67 11.12
N GLY A 36 15.30 38.74 11.85
CA GLY A 36 14.08 38.80 12.67
C GLY A 36 12.80 39.06 11.84
N ASP A 37 12.90 39.81 10.75
CA ASP A 37 11.73 40.23 9.96
C ASP A 37 11.21 39.10 9.07
N LEU A 38 12.09 38.20 8.60
CA LEU A 38 11.71 37.10 7.70
C LEU A 38 10.85 36.05 8.41
N LEU A 39 11.22 35.71 9.65
CA LEU A 39 10.51 34.73 10.47
C LEU A 39 9.15 35.29 10.94
N THR A 40 9.11 36.57 11.31
CA THR A 40 7.88 37.26 11.68
C THR A 40 6.94 37.38 10.47
N ALA A 41 7.46 37.70 9.28
CA ALA A 41 6.68 37.74 8.04
C ALA A 41 6.15 36.35 7.64
N GLN A 42 6.92 35.28 7.86
CA GLN A 42 6.45 33.91 7.62
C GLN A 42 5.34 33.49 8.58
N VAL A 43 5.44 33.83 9.87
CA VAL A 43 4.39 33.53 10.85
C VAL A 43 3.12 34.33 10.57
N ILE A 44 3.24 35.62 10.21
CA ILE A 44 2.09 36.45 9.81
C ILE A 44 1.42 35.87 8.57
N ARG A 45 2.19 35.43 7.57
CA ARG A 45 1.65 34.80 6.36
C ARG A 45 0.94 33.48 6.66
N LEU A 46 1.50 32.65 7.53
CA LEU A 46 0.84 31.41 7.99
C LEU A 46 -0.46 31.69 8.73
N ALA A 47 -0.51 32.74 9.56
CA ALA A 47 -1.73 33.15 10.24
C ALA A 47 -2.80 33.64 9.25
N GLN A 48 -2.41 34.44 8.25
CA GLN A 48 -3.32 34.92 7.20
C GLN A 48 -3.84 33.79 6.30
N ASP A 49 -2.97 32.83 5.94
CA ASP A 49 -3.37 31.64 5.18
C ASP A 49 -4.35 30.77 5.99
N ALA A 50 -4.12 30.63 7.30
CA ALA A 50 -5.02 29.91 8.20
C ALA A 50 -6.39 30.61 8.36
N GLU A 51 -6.43 31.94 8.48
CA GLU A 51 -7.67 32.72 8.51
C GLU A 51 -8.46 32.59 7.19
N THR A 52 -7.76 32.61 6.06
CA THR A 52 -8.38 32.46 4.73
C THR A 52 -9.00 31.08 4.57
N GLU A 53 -8.33 30.03 5.02
CA GLU A 53 -8.87 28.67 4.98
C GLU A 53 -10.02 28.49 5.97
N LEU A 54 -9.98 29.14 7.14
CA LEU A 54 -11.08 29.12 8.11
C LEU A 54 -12.35 29.78 7.53
N GLU A 55 -12.22 30.91 6.83
CA GLU A 55 -13.35 31.55 6.16
C GLU A 55 -13.89 30.69 5.00
N ARG A 56 -13.01 30.00 4.27
CA ARG A 56 -13.43 29.04 3.24
C ARG A 56 -14.22 27.87 3.85
N GLN A 57 -13.77 27.33 4.98
CA GLN A 57 -14.48 26.28 5.72
C GLN A 57 -15.85 26.76 6.25
N LYS A 58 -15.93 28.00 6.75
CA LYS A 58 -17.22 28.61 7.13
C LYS A 58 -18.16 28.74 5.93
N GLN A 59 -17.68 29.17 4.77
CA GLN A 59 -18.51 29.25 3.55
C GLN A 59 -19.00 27.88 3.09
N LEU A 60 -18.15 26.86 3.15
CA LEU A 60 -18.52 25.47 2.86
C LEU A 60 -19.60 24.97 3.83
N LEU A 61 -19.47 25.24 5.12
CA LEU A 61 -20.49 24.90 6.14
C LEU A 61 -21.82 25.61 5.87
N HIS A 62 -21.80 26.89 5.49
CA HIS A 62 -23.02 27.61 5.10
C HIS A 62 -23.64 27.03 3.83
N GLN A 63 -22.84 26.61 2.84
CA GLN A 63 -23.33 25.90 1.66
C GLN A 63 -23.99 24.58 2.03
N ILE A 64 -23.35 23.76 2.88
CA ILE A 64 -23.89 22.49 3.36
C ILE A 64 -25.22 22.72 4.10
N HIS A 65 -25.31 23.75 4.93
CA HIS A 65 -26.55 24.10 5.64
C HIS A 65 -27.66 24.59 4.69
N ARG A 66 -27.29 25.29 3.61
CA ARG A 66 -28.22 25.71 2.56
C ARG A 66 -28.75 24.52 1.75
N TYR A 67 -27.90 23.54 1.45
CA TYR A 67 -28.26 22.32 0.75
C TYR A 67 -29.06 21.34 1.64
N SER A 68 -28.78 21.28 2.94
CA SER A 68 -29.57 20.47 3.89
C SER A 68 -31.01 21.00 4.04
N GLY A 69 -31.20 22.33 4.00
CA GLY A 69 -32.52 22.95 3.95
C GLY A 69 -33.33 22.63 2.67
N LEU A 70 -32.65 22.35 1.55
CA LEU A 70 -33.27 21.92 0.29
C LEU A 70 -33.63 20.42 0.30
N TRP A 71 -32.84 19.59 0.98
CA TRP A 71 -33.17 18.17 1.21
C TRP A 71 -34.33 17.99 2.20
N GLY A 72 -34.46 18.87 3.21
CA GLY A 72 -35.57 18.85 4.16
C GLY A 72 -36.95 19.21 3.58
N ARG A 73 -37.01 19.83 2.40
CA ARG A 73 -38.26 20.22 1.72
C ARG A 73 -38.83 19.18 0.76
N ARG A 74 -38.18 18.02 0.59
CA ARG A 74 -38.69 16.92 -0.25
C ARG A 74 -39.58 15.91 0.51
N HIS A 75 -39.74 16.07 1.83
CA HIS A 75 -40.68 15.32 2.65
C HIS A 75 -41.68 16.25 3.35
N ARG A 76 -42.75 16.64 2.63
CA ARG A 76 -44.05 17.06 3.21
C ARG A 76 -45.04 17.33 2.05
N LEU A 77 -45.83 16.33 1.72
CA LEU A 77 -47.13 16.48 1.05
C LEU A 77 -48.18 15.67 1.85
N PRO A 78 -49.46 16.09 1.88
CA PRO A 78 -50.44 15.61 2.85
C PRO A 78 -51.05 14.25 2.50
N ALA A 79 -51.50 13.55 3.53
CA ALA A 79 -52.02 12.19 3.51
C ALA A 79 -53.35 12.04 2.77
N THR A 80 -53.46 10.98 1.96
CA THR A 80 -54.72 10.39 1.48
C THR A 80 -55.01 9.08 2.23
N PRO A 81 -56.28 8.62 2.33
CA PRO A 81 -56.64 7.54 3.24
C PRO A 81 -56.18 6.15 2.76
N LYS A 82 -55.76 5.31 3.72
CA LYS A 82 -55.19 3.97 3.52
C LYS A 82 -56.22 2.95 2.97
N PRO A 83 -55.84 2.12 1.97
CA PRO A 83 -56.50 0.83 1.71
C PRO A 83 -55.99 -0.26 2.67
N PRO A 84 -56.71 -1.40 2.82
CA PRO A 84 -56.36 -2.46 3.79
C PRO A 84 -55.06 -3.20 3.40
N PRO A 85 -54.38 -3.84 4.37
CA PRO A 85 -53.05 -4.41 4.15
C PRO A 85 -53.09 -5.69 3.30
N PRO A 86 -52.08 -5.94 2.45
CA PRO A 86 -51.93 -7.19 1.71
C PRO A 86 -51.37 -8.31 2.61
N PRO A 87 -51.53 -9.59 2.22
CA PRO A 87 -51.02 -10.73 2.97
C PRO A 87 -49.48 -10.77 3.01
N PRO A 88 -48.88 -11.47 3.99
CA PRO A 88 -47.44 -11.52 4.19
C PRO A 88 -46.71 -12.17 3.01
N PRO A 89 -45.45 -11.78 2.72
CA PRO A 89 -44.69 -12.31 1.60
C PRO A 89 -44.26 -13.76 1.86
N PRO A 90 -44.09 -14.57 0.81
CA PRO A 90 -43.56 -15.93 0.93
C PRO A 90 -42.08 -15.90 1.37
N PRO A 91 -41.56 -16.99 1.96
CA PRO A 91 -40.17 -17.09 2.37
C PRO A 91 -39.21 -16.91 1.19
N PRO A 92 -37.98 -16.42 1.42
CA PRO A 92 -37.02 -16.16 0.35
C PRO A 92 -36.72 -17.46 -0.39
N SER A 93 -36.99 -17.47 -1.70
CA SER A 93 -36.57 -18.56 -2.57
C SER A 93 -35.04 -18.61 -2.63
N PRO A 94 -34.43 -19.81 -2.66
CA PRO A 94 -32.99 -19.94 -2.85
C PRO A 94 -32.60 -19.26 -4.17
N ALA A 95 -31.52 -18.47 -4.11
CA ALA A 95 -30.97 -17.84 -5.31
C ALA A 95 -30.75 -18.90 -6.41
N PRO A 96 -31.11 -18.61 -7.68
CA PRO A 96 -30.90 -19.57 -8.75
C PRO A 96 -29.42 -19.93 -8.82
N PRO A 97 -29.08 -21.22 -9.01
CA PRO A 97 -27.69 -21.63 -9.18
C PRO A 97 -27.12 -20.88 -10.38
N GLN A 98 -26.01 -20.17 -10.19
CA GLN A 98 -25.29 -19.58 -11.30
C GLN A 98 -24.85 -20.70 -12.25
N PRO A 99 -25.03 -20.56 -13.57
CA PRO A 99 -24.59 -21.57 -14.52
C PRO A 99 -23.08 -21.75 -14.37
N THR A 100 -22.67 -22.97 -14.00
CA THR A 100 -21.27 -23.38 -14.06
C THR A 100 -20.88 -23.49 -15.52
N GLU A 101 -20.29 -22.43 -16.06
CA GLU A 101 -19.58 -22.44 -17.33
C GLU A 101 -18.57 -23.62 -17.34
N PRO A 102 -18.57 -24.50 -18.35
CA PRO A 102 -17.77 -25.73 -18.38
C PRO A 102 -16.23 -25.56 -18.34
N GLY A 103 -15.70 -24.34 -18.19
CA GLY A 103 -14.26 -24.02 -18.34
C GLY A 103 -13.53 -23.50 -17.08
N GLY A 104 -14.17 -23.49 -15.91
CA GLY A 104 -13.62 -22.82 -14.72
C GLY A 104 -13.64 -21.28 -14.85
N PRO A 105 -13.28 -20.53 -13.78
CA PRO A 105 -13.34 -19.08 -13.81
C PRO A 105 -12.26 -18.48 -14.72
N VAL A 106 -12.63 -17.49 -15.53
CA VAL A 106 -11.70 -16.70 -16.34
C VAL A 106 -11.20 -15.51 -15.52
N LEU A 107 -9.89 -15.44 -15.28
CA LEU A 107 -9.19 -14.42 -14.51
C LEU A 107 -8.16 -13.72 -15.42
N PRO A 108 -8.54 -12.64 -16.13
CA PRO A 108 -7.60 -11.91 -16.97
C PRO A 108 -6.44 -11.35 -16.14
N VAL A 109 -5.24 -11.37 -16.73
CA VAL A 109 -4.08 -10.66 -16.20
C VAL A 109 -3.96 -9.32 -16.91
N LEU A 110 -4.25 -8.23 -16.19
CA LEU A 110 -4.05 -6.87 -16.66
C LEU A 110 -2.61 -6.42 -16.33
N VAL A 111 -1.78 -6.27 -17.37
CA VAL A 111 -0.42 -5.74 -17.27
C VAL A 111 -0.43 -4.24 -17.55
N LEU A 112 0.04 -3.43 -16.61
CA LEU A 112 0.18 -1.98 -16.75
C LEU A 112 1.61 -1.68 -17.23
N ALA A 113 1.71 -1.17 -18.46
CA ALA A 113 2.98 -0.83 -19.10
C ALA A 113 3.00 0.64 -19.55
N CYS A 114 4.19 1.19 -19.76
CA CYS A 114 4.38 2.57 -20.22
C CYS A 114 5.57 2.63 -21.20
N ASP A 115 6.77 2.91 -20.69
CA ASP A 115 7.95 3.28 -21.46
C ASP A 115 9.17 2.38 -21.21
N ARG A 116 8.97 1.22 -20.54
CA ARG A 116 10.04 0.28 -20.23
C ARG A 116 9.99 -0.95 -21.13
N SER A 117 10.95 -1.10 -22.03
CA SER A 117 11.06 -2.30 -22.89
C SER A 117 11.35 -3.59 -22.11
N THR A 118 11.77 -3.47 -20.85
CA THR A 118 11.87 -4.57 -19.89
C THR A 118 10.54 -5.22 -19.54
N VAL A 119 9.40 -4.68 -19.99
CA VAL A 119 8.09 -5.39 -19.98
C VAL A 119 8.19 -6.79 -20.58
N ARG A 120 9.15 -7.01 -21.50
CA ARG A 120 9.53 -8.34 -22.01
C ARG A 120 9.76 -9.35 -20.88
N ARG A 121 10.51 -8.99 -19.84
CA ARG A 121 10.80 -9.88 -18.70
C ARG A 121 9.54 -10.27 -17.94
N CYS A 122 8.62 -9.33 -17.74
CA CYS A 122 7.32 -9.57 -17.11
C CYS A 122 6.47 -10.53 -17.95
N LEU A 123 6.30 -10.23 -19.25
CA LEU A 123 5.50 -11.03 -20.18
C LEU A 123 6.07 -12.44 -20.40
N ASP A 124 7.38 -12.58 -20.56
CA ASP A 124 8.03 -13.89 -20.72
C ASP A 124 7.72 -14.82 -19.55
N LYS A 125 7.70 -14.28 -18.32
CA LYS A 125 7.44 -15.06 -17.09
C LYS A 125 5.97 -15.37 -16.91
N LEU A 126 5.09 -14.41 -17.18
CA LEU A 126 3.64 -14.64 -17.21
C LEU A 126 3.27 -15.73 -18.22
N LEU A 127 3.75 -15.63 -19.45
CA LEU A 127 3.43 -16.59 -20.51
C LEU A 127 4.07 -17.97 -20.26
N ARG A 128 5.29 -18.02 -19.68
CA ARG A 128 5.94 -19.28 -19.32
C ARG A 128 5.16 -20.09 -18.29
N TYR A 129 4.58 -19.44 -17.29
CA TYR A 129 3.88 -20.13 -16.20
C TYR A 129 2.36 -20.16 -16.37
N ARG A 130 1.81 -19.56 -17.44
CA ARG A 130 0.37 -19.53 -17.71
C ARG A 130 -0.14 -20.95 -18.03
N PRO A 131 -1.06 -21.52 -17.24
CA PRO A 131 -1.56 -22.89 -17.48
C PRO A 131 -2.56 -22.96 -18.63
N SER A 132 -3.31 -21.88 -18.88
CA SER A 132 -4.32 -21.81 -19.93
C SER A 132 -4.50 -20.37 -20.42
N ALA A 133 -4.48 -20.18 -21.74
CA ALA A 133 -4.74 -18.88 -22.36
C ALA A 133 -6.21 -18.46 -22.23
N GLN A 134 -7.11 -19.44 -22.18
CA GLN A 134 -8.56 -19.22 -22.05
C GLN A 134 -8.93 -18.80 -20.63
N GLN A 135 -8.32 -19.43 -19.61
CA GLN A 135 -8.59 -19.08 -18.22
C GLN A 135 -7.85 -17.82 -17.78
N PHE A 136 -6.65 -17.56 -18.33
CA PHE A 136 -5.84 -16.40 -17.97
C PHE A 136 -5.43 -15.57 -19.20
N PRO A 137 -6.40 -14.95 -19.89
CA PRO A 137 -6.07 -14.04 -20.99
C PRO A 137 -5.22 -12.88 -20.47
N VAL A 138 -4.16 -12.53 -21.19
CA VAL A 138 -3.24 -11.45 -20.80
C VAL A 138 -3.58 -10.20 -21.60
N ILE A 139 -3.91 -9.12 -20.91
CA ILE A 139 -4.22 -7.81 -21.48
C ILE A 139 -3.11 -6.85 -21.08
N VAL A 140 -2.37 -6.34 -22.06
CA VAL A 140 -1.33 -5.34 -21.83
C VAL A 140 -1.90 -3.96 -22.15
N SER A 141 -2.09 -3.16 -21.11
CA SER A 141 -2.51 -1.77 -21.21
C SER A 141 -1.28 -0.87 -21.21
N GLN A 142 -0.97 -0.27 -22.36
CA GLN A 142 0.19 0.60 -22.52
C GLN A 142 -0.22 2.09 -22.47
N ASP A 143 0.39 2.85 -21.56
CA ASP A 143 0.37 4.33 -21.56
C ASP A 143 1.61 4.90 -22.29
N CYS A 144 1.81 6.22 -22.22
CA CYS A 144 3.05 6.94 -22.57
C CYS A 144 3.40 6.98 -24.06
N GLY A 145 2.77 6.16 -24.91
CA GLY A 145 3.00 6.16 -26.36
C GLY A 145 4.43 5.74 -26.76
N HIS A 146 5.17 5.05 -25.88
CA HIS A 146 6.56 4.71 -26.14
C HIS A 146 6.70 3.64 -27.24
N ALA A 147 7.29 4.01 -28.37
CA ALA A 147 7.32 3.20 -29.57
C ALA A 147 8.12 1.88 -29.41
N GLU A 148 9.22 1.90 -28.66
CA GLU A 148 10.02 0.67 -28.44
C GLU A 148 9.25 -0.34 -27.59
N THR A 149 8.64 0.10 -26.48
CA THR A 149 7.79 -0.75 -25.63
C THR A 149 6.60 -1.28 -26.43
N ALA A 150 5.98 -0.45 -27.29
CA ALA A 150 4.89 -0.86 -28.15
C ALA A 150 5.30 -1.98 -29.12
N ARG A 151 6.49 -1.89 -29.72
CA ARG A 151 7.07 -2.95 -30.59
C ARG A 151 7.36 -4.23 -29.81
N VAL A 152 7.88 -4.12 -28.59
CA VAL A 152 8.10 -5.28 -27.72
C VAL A 152 6.78 -6.00 -27.44
N ILE A 153 5.74 -5.28 -27.01
CA ILE A 153 4.42 -5.87 -26.72
C ILE A 153 3.81 -6.48 -27.99
N ALA A 154 3.86 -5.78 -29.12
CA ALA A 154 3.35 -6.28 -30.39
C ALA A 154 4.05 -7.57 -30.87
N SER A 155 5.33 -7.76 -30.52
CA SER A 155 6.08 -8.97 -30.90
C SER A 155 5.54 -10.28 -30.29
N TYR A 156 4.68 -10.20 -29.27
CA TYR A 156 4.00 -11.36 -28.68
C TYR A 156 2.78 -11.84 -29.48
N GLY A 157 2.34 -11.08 -30.50
CA GLY A 157 1.19 -11.44 -31.34
C GLY A 157 -0.06 -11.74 -30.52
N ASP A 158 -0.78 -12.80 -30.89
CA ASP A 158 -2.04 -13.20 -30.26
C ASP A 158 -1.89 -13.80 -28.85
N ALA A 159 -0.65 -13.92 -28.34
CA ALA A 159 -0.44 -14.37 -26.95
C ALA A 159 -0.97 -13.36 -25.91
N VAL A 160 -1.08 -12.08 -26.30
CA VAL A 160 -1.54 -10.97 -25.46
C VAL A 160 -2.47 -10.03 -26.24
N ALA A 161 -3.43 -9.41 -25.55
CA ALA A 161 -4.22 -8.31 -26.09
C ALA A 161 -3.56 -6.97 -25.77
N HIS A 162 -3.11 -6.22 -26.78
CA HIS A 162 -2.46 -4.92 -26.57
C HIS A 162 -3.46 -3.76 -26.75
N ILE A 163 -3.78 -3.07 -25.65
CA ILE A 163 -4.62 -1.86 -25.65
C ILE A 163 -3.79 -0.63 -25.28
N ARG A 164 -4.13 0.53 -25.82
CA ARG A 164 -3.38 1.78 -25.62
C ARG A 164 -4.24 2.83 -24.97
N GLN A 165 -3.74 3.42 -23.88
CA GLN A 165 -4.38 4.54 -23.22
C GLN A 165 -4.49 5.70 -24.25
N PRO A 166 -5.69 6.27 -24.47
CA PRO A 166 -5.93 7.20 -25.59
C PRO A 166 -5.54 8.65 -25.30
N ASP A 167 -5.57 9.09 -24.04
CA ASP A 167 -5.26 10.44 -23.60
C ASP A 167 -3.84 10.53 -23.02
N LEU A 168 -2.88 10.89 -23.88
CA LEU A 168 -1.48 11.09 -23.53
C LEU A 168 -1.16 12.54 -23.10
N SER A 169 -2.17 13.40 -22.99
CA SER A 169 -1.96 14.81 -22.64
C SER A 169 -1.39 14.97 -21.23
N ASP A 170 -0.77 16.13 -20.99
CA ASP A 170 -0.35 16.50 -19.65
C ASP A 170 -1.54 16.86 -18.77
N ILE A 171 -1.49 16.41 -17.52
CA ILE A 171 -2.54 16.66 -16.53
C ILE A 171 -2.20 17.95 -15.78
N PRO A 172 -3.11 18.95 -15.75
CA PRO A 172 -2.93 20.14 -14.91
C PRO A 172 -2.88 19.75 -13.43
N VAL A 173 -1.77 20.08 -12.76
CA VAL A 173 -1.52 19.80 -11.35
C VAL A 173 -1.27 21.08 -10.55
N PRO A 174 -1.60 21.10 -9.24
CA PRO A 174 -1.19 22.18 -8.35
C PRO A 174 0.33 22.40 -8.34
N ALA A 175 0.78 23.60 -7.94
CA ALA A 175 2.18 23.97 -7.99
C ALA A 175 3.07 23.07 -7.13
N GLU A 176 2.58 22.70 -5.95
CA GLU A 176 3.17 21.75 -5.00
C GLU A 176 3.30 20.33 -5.57
N HIS A 177 2.51 19.99 -6.59
CA HIS A 177 2.46 18.66 -7.20
C HIS A 177 3.17 18.55 -8.55
N ARG A 178 3.88 19.60 -8.99
CA ARG A 178 4.63 19.58 -10.27
C ARG A 178 5.59 18.40 -10.39
N LYS A 179 6.29 18.05 -9.30
CA LYS A 179 7.21 16.88 -9.26
C LYS A 179 6.49 15.53 -9.28
N PHE A 180 5.18 15.51 -9.04
CA PHE A 180 4.37 14.29 -8.92
C PHE A 180 3.49 14.04 -10.15
N GLN A 181 3.73 14.74 -11.27
CA GLN A 181 2.94 14.58 -12.49
C GLN A 181 2.85 13.12 -12.96
N GLY A 182 3.91 12.33 -12.78
CA GLY A 182 3.90 10.89 -13.06
C GLY A 182 2.82 10.12 -12.28
N TYR A 183 2.60 10.45 -11.01
CA TYR A 183 1.56 9.80 -10.19
C TYR A 183 0.14 10.13 -10.66
N TYR A 184 -0.08 11.31 -11.24
CA TYR A 184 -1.34 11.65 -11.89
C TYR A 184 -1.57 10.84 -13.17
N LYS A 185 -0.52 10.66 -13.98
CA LYS A 185 -0.58 9.83 -15.19
C LYS A 185 -0.86 8.37 -14.84
N ILE A 186 -0.17 7.82 -13.82
CA ILE A 186 -0.43 6.47 -13.29
C ILE A 186 -1.90 6.32 -12.87
N ALA A 187 -2.44 7.23 -12.05
CA ALA A 187 -3.82 7.14 -11.59
C ALA A 187 -4.83 7.21 -12.76
N ARG A 188 -4.58 8.06 -13.77
CA ARG A 188 -5.38 8.11 -15.00
C ARG A 188 -5.32 6.79 -15.77
N HIS A 189 -4.12 6.21 -15.91
CA HIS A 189 -3.91 4.96 -16.64
C HIS A 189 -4.60 3.78 -15.96
N TYR A 190 -4.42 3.60 -14.64
CA TYR A 190 -5.12 2.59 -13.85
C TYR A 190 -6.64 2.70 -14.02
N ARG A 191 -7.20 3.92 -13.92
CA ARG A 191 -8.64 4.13 -14.10
C ARG A 191 -9.14 3.69 -15.46
N TRP A 192 -8.44 4.09 -16.51
CA TRP A 192 -8.81 3.72 -17.87
C TRP A 192 -8.68 2.22 -18.11
N ALA A 193 -7.57 1.61 -17.68
CA ALA A 193 -7.27 0.21 -17.89
C ALA A 193 -8.25 -0.72 -17.16
N LEU A 194 -8.54 -0.46 -15.88
CA LEU A 194 -9.56 -1.19 -15.12
C LEU A 194 -10.96 -0.98 -15.70
N GLY A 195 -11.26 0.25 -16.14
CA GLY A 195 -12.48 0.55 -16.90
C GLY A 195 -12.61 -0.31 -18.17
N GLN A 196 -11.52 -0.51 -18.93
CA GLN A 196 -11.56 -1.43 -20.08
C GLN A 196 -11.87 -2.86 -19.65
N VAL A 197 -11.18 -3.38 -18.62
CA VAL A 197 -11.38 -4.76 -18.14
C VAL A 197 -12.82 -5.01 -17.67
N PHE A 198 -13.40 -4.09 -16.90
CA PHE A 198 -14.70 -4.31 -16.26
C PHE A 198 -15.90 -3.77 -17.06
N ARG A 199 -15.72 -2.76 -17.92
CA ARG A 199 -16.81 -2.16 -18.72
C ARG A 199 -16.82 -2.65 -20.16
N THR A 200 -15.65 -2.70 -20.80
CA THR A 200 -15.51 -3.12 -22.20
C THR A 200 -15.45 -4.63 -22.31
N PHE A 201 -14.48 -5.26 -21.66
CA PHE A 201 -14.30 -6.72 -21.69
C PHE A 201 -15.27 -7.47 -20.76
N ARG A 202 -15.84 -6.77 -19.76
CA ARG A 202 -16.85 -7.29 -18.83
C ARG A 202 -16.41 -8.54 -18.07
N TYR A 203 -15.13 -8.62 -17.72
CA TYR A 203 -14.65 -9.67 -16.82
C TYR A 203 -15.18 -9.47 -15.40
N ARG A 204 -15.37 -10.57 -14.65
CA ARG A 204 -15.85 -10.53 -13.27
C ARG A 204 -14.76 -10.18 -12.25
N ALA A 205 -13.50 -10.44 -12.58
CA ALA A 205 -12.36 -10.18 -11.74
C ALA A 205 -11.12 -9.94 -12.63
N ALA A 206 -10.04 -9.45 -12.05
CA ALA A 206 -8.78 -9.26 -12.77
C ALA A 206 -7.57 -9.35 -11.83
N ILE A 207 -6.47 -9.90 -12.35
CA ILE A 207 -5.17 -9.87 -11.68
C ILE A 207 -4.36 -8.72 -12.28
N VAL A 208 -4.01 -7.73 -11.46
CA VAL A 208 -3.30 -6.52 -11.87
C VAL A 208 -1.81 -6.69 -11.59
N VAL A 209 -0.99 -6.49 -12.62
CA VAL A 209 0.47 -6.66 -12.60
C VAL A 209 1.13 -5.46 -13.26
N GLU A 210 2.19 -4.90 -12.67
CA GLU A 210 2.98 -3.83 -13.30
C GLU A 210 4.09 -4.43 -14.18
N ASP A 211 4.53 -3.70 -15.21
CA ASP A 211 5.53 -4.14 -16.20
C ASP A 211 6.93 -4.44 -15.64
N ASP A 212 7.18 -4.08 -14.38
CA ASP A 212 8.44 -4.36 -13.68
C ASP A 212 8.38 -5.53 -12.67
N LEU A 213 7.31 -6.32 -12.71
CA LEU A 213 7.16 -7.51 -11.88
C LEU A 213 7.54 -8.80 -12.62
N GLU A 214 8.24 -9.69 -11.92
CA GLU A 214 8.44 -11.08 -12.30
C GLU A 214 7.56 -11.98 -11.42
N VAL A 215 6.86 -12.94 -12.03
CA VAL A 215 5.95 -13.86 -11.34
C VAL A 215 6.59 -15.21 -11.01
N ALA A 216 6.14 -15.81 -9.90
CA ALA A 216 6.55 -17.14 -9.44
C ALA A 216 5.92 -18.28 -10.27
N PRO A 217 6.48 -19.51 -10.23
CA PRO A 217 5.93 -20.66 -10.95
C PRO A 217 4.48 -21.02 -10.59
N ASP A 218 4.06 -20.74 -9.35
CA ASP A 218 2.72 -21.00 -8.82
C ASP A 218 1.81 -19.76 -8.79
N PHE A 219 2.16 -18.69 -9.50
CA PHE A 219 1.40 -17.43 -9.49
C PHE A 219 -0.07 -17.63 -9.89
N PHE A 220 -0.33 -18.35 -10.98
CA PHE A 220 -1.69 -18.61 -11.46
C PHE A 220 -2.44 -19.57 -10.54
N GLU A 221 -1.76 -20.62 -10.06
CA GLU A 221 -2.29 -21.59 -9.10
C GLU A 221 -2.75 -20.91 -7.80
N TYR A 222 -1.97 -19.96 -7.30
CA TYR A 222 -2.29 -19.14 -6.13
C TYR A 222 -3.58 -18.33 -6.32
N PHE A 223 -3.70 -17.57 -7.43
CA PHE A 223 -4.90 -16.76 -7.67
C PHE A 223 -6.14 -17.60 -7.98
N GLN A 224 -5.98 -18.72 -8.68
CA GLN A 224 -7.06 -19.66 -8.95
C GLN A 224 -7.67 -20.20 -7.65
N ALA A 225 -6.82 -20.62 -6.71
CA ALA A 225 -7.27 -21.15 -5.42
C ALA A 225 -7.86 -20.07 -4.49
N ALA A 226 -7.32 -18.85 -4.54
CA ALA A 226 -7.77 -17.75 -3.68
C ALA A 226 -9.04 -17.04 -4.21
N PHE A 227 -9.36 -17.14 -5.50
CA PHE A 227 -10.52 -16.49 -6.09
C PHE A 227 -11.87 -16.89 -5.45
N PRO A 228 -12.17 -18.20 -5.22
CA PRO A 228 -13.37 -18.60 -4.49
C PRO A 228 -13.47 -18.01 -3.08
N LEU A 229 -12.34 -17.83 -2.38
CA LEU A 229 -12.33 -17.18 -1.06
C LEU A 229 -12.75 -15.71 -1.16
N LEU A 230 -12.18 -14.97 -2.14
CA LEU A 230 -12.51 -13.57 -2.36
C LEU A 230 -13.98 -13.37 -2.74
N LEU A 231 -14.57 -14.31 -3.49
CA LEU A 231 -16.00 -14.28 -3.80
C LEU A 231 -16.89 -14.54 -2.57
N ALA A 232 -16.48 -15.44 -1.69
CA ALA A 232 -17.30 -15.90 -0.57
C ALA A 232 -17.21 -14.99 0.67
N ASP A 233 -16.05 -14.44 0.96
CA ASP A 233 -15.79 -13.65 2.17
C ASP A 233 -15.79 -12.13 1.87
N ARG A 234 -16.91 -11.46 2.18
CA ARG A 234 -17.06 -10.00 1.97
C ARG A 234 -16.15 -9.14 2.85
N SER A 235 -15.50 -9.72 3.86
CA SER A 235 -14.47 -9.02 4.63
C SER A 235 -13.11 -9.02 3.91
N LEU A 236 -12.97 -9.77 2.81
CA LEU A 236 -11.87 -9.63 1.88
C LEU A 236 -12.23 -8.65 0.76
N TRP A 237 -11.23 -7.93 0.28
CA TRP A 237 -11.36 -7.07 -0.90
C TRP A 237 -10.26 -7.26 -1.94
N CYS A 238 -9.19 -7.97 -1.60
CA CYS A 238 -8.17 -8.34 -2.58
C CYS A 238 -7.43 -9.61 -2.17
N VAL A 239 -6.69 -10.17 -3.13
CA VAL A 239 -5.62 -11.15 -2.89
C VAL A 239 -4.36 -10.53 -3.47
N SER A 240 -3.26 -10.46 -2.73
CA SER A 240 -1.98 -9.95 -3.23
C SER A 240 -0.94 -11.06 -3.24
N ALA A 241 -0.06 -11.03 -4.24
CA ALA A 241 1.11 -11.89 -4.37
C ALA A 241 2.30 -11.40 -3.53
N TRP A 242 2.18 -10.26 -2.84
CA TRP A 242 3.29 -9.58 -2.19
C TRP A 242 3.27 -9.71 -0.67
N ASN A 243 4.43 -10.03 -0.09
CA ASN A 243 4.71 -9.85 1.33
C ASN A 243 5.67 -8.65 1.50
N ASP A 244 5.19 -7.56 2.10
CA ASP A 244 5.99 -6.35 2.35
C ASP A 244 7.26 -6.61 3.18
N ASN A 245 7.24 -7.60 4.08
CA ASN A 245 8.39 -8.02 4.88
C ASN A 245 9.00 -9.34 4.36
N GLY A 246 8.78 -9.68 3.08
CA GLY A 246 9.13 -10.94 2.45
C GLY A 246 10.61 -11.11 2.07
N LYS A 247 11.56 -10.52 2.80
CA LYS A 247 13.00 -10.74 2.55
C LYS A 247 13.35 -12.20 2.86
N GLU A 248 14.32 -12.78 2.18
CA GLU A 248 14.67 -14.21 2.30
C GLU A 248 14.88 -14.67 3.76
N GLN A 249 15.58 -13.86 4.56
CA GLN A 249 15.83 -14.13 5.98
C GLN A 249 14.63 -13.86 6.91
N MET A 250 13.54 -13.30 6.38
CA MET A 250 12.34 -12.87 7.10
C MET A 250 11.09 -13.72 6.80
N VAL A 251 11.25 -14.75 5.98
CA VAL A 251 10.19 -15.70 5.62
C VAL A 251 10.61 -17.12 5.95
N ASP A 252 9.63 -17.99 6.19
CA ASP A 252 9.86 -19.43 6.23
C ASP A 252 9.69 -20.01 4.82
N VAL A 253 10.80 -20.17 4.10
CA VAL A 253 10.81 -20.76 2.74
C VAL A 253 10.31 -22.22 2.73
N GLY A 254 10.36 -22.91 3.87
CA GLY A 254 9.81 -24.25 4.03
C GLY A 254 8.28 -24.28 4.06
N GLN A 255 7.64 -23.16 4.41
CA GLN A 255 6.19 -23.00 4.49
C GLN A 255 5.66 -22.07 3.38
N ALA A 256 6.09 -22.29 2.14
CA ALA A 256 5.64 -21.51 0.99
C ALA A 256 4.10 -21.53 0.80
N GLU A 257 3.41 -22.56 1.29
CA GLU A 257 1.96 -22.70 1.28
C GLU A 257 1.22 -21.85 2.31
N LEU A 258 1.92 -21.27 3.28
CA LEU A 258 1.30 -20.49 4.35
C LEU A 258 0.83 -19.13 3.82
N LEU A 259 -0.44 -18.83 4.06
CA LEU A 259 -1.09 -17.57 3.70
C LEU A 259 -1.61 -16.86 4.95
N TYR A 260 -1.82 -15.56 4.82
CA TYR A 260 -2.26 -14.68 5.90
C TYR A 260 -3.33 -13.72 5.41
N ARG A 261 -4.12 -13.20 6.35
CA ARG A 261 -4.86 -11.95 6.15
C ARG A 261 -3.95 -10.76 6.46
N THR A 262 -4.15 -9.64 5.77
CA THR A 262 -3.47 -8.36 6.01
C THR A 262 -4.44 -7.20 5.82
N ASP A 263 -4.43 -6.23 6.73
CA ASP A 263 -5.19 -4.98 6.61
C ASP A 263 -4.43 -3.94 5.78
N PHE A 264 -3.12 -4.12 5.59
CA PHE A 264 -2.34 -3.32 4.66
C PHE A 264 -2.58 -3.80 3.23
N PHE A 265 -3.04 -2.91 2.33
CA PHE A 265 -3.17 -3.20 0.91
C PHE A 265 -1.78 -3.19 0.22
N PRO A 266 -1.26 -4.35 -0.22
CA PRO A 266 0.11 -4.42 -0.72
C PRO A 266 0.22 -4.06 -2.21
N GLY A 267 -0.81 -4.34 -3.01
CA GLY A 267 -0.75 -4.23 -4.46
C GLY A 267 0.19 -5.28 -5.07
N LEU A 268 1.10 -4.84 -5.95
CA LEU A 268 2.25 -5.59 -6.49
C LEU A 268 1.93 -7.03 -6.95
N GLY A 269 0.97 -7.16 -7.88
CA GLY A 269 0.39 -8.44 -8.27
C GLY A 269 -0.83 -8.73 -7.40
N TRP A 270 -2.00 -8.25 -7.79
CA TRP A 270 -3.18 -8.33 -6.93
C TRP A 270 -4.47 -8.56 -7.71
N LEU A 271 -5.36 -9.36 -7.11
CA LEU A 271 -6.67 -9.72 -7.65
C LEU A 271 -7.75 -8.84 -7.03
N LEU A 272 -8.64 -8.31 -7.88
CA LEU A 272 -9.85 -7.62 -7.47
C LEU A 272 -11.09 -8.13 -8.23
N LEU A 273 -12.26 -7.93 -7.62
CA LEU A 273 -13.56 -8.20 -8.23
C LEU A 273 -14.13 -6.94 -8.90
N ALA A 274 -15.00 -7.15 -9.90
CA ALA A 274 -15.72 -6.07 -10.59
C ALA A 274 -16.55 -5.22 -9.62
N GLU A 275 -17.14 -5.83 -8.59
CA GLU A 275 -17.93 -5.15 -7.57
C GLU A 275 -17.09 -4.16 -6.74
N LEU A 276 -15.80 -4.45 -6.52
CA LEU A 276 -14.90 -3.48 -5.90
C LEU A 276 -14.61 -2.32 -6.87
N TRP A 277 -14.43 -2.60 -8.16
CA TRP A 277 -14.25 -1.55 -9.14
C TRP A 277 -15.46 -0.63 -9.24
N ASP A 278 -16.69 -1.17 -9.18
CA ASP A 278 -17.94 -0.41 -9.11
C ASP A 278 -17.96 0.56 -7.91
N GLU A 279 -17.37 0.15 -6.78
CA GLU A 279 -17.25 1.01 -5.60
C GLU A 279 -16.19 2.11 -5.78
N LEU A 280 -15.03 1.77 -6.36
CA LEU A 280 -13.87 2.66 -6.39
C LEU A 280 -13.90 3.65 -7.57
N GLU A 281 -14.37 3.23 -8.74
CA GLU A 281 -14.34 4.01 -9.99
C GLU A 281 -15.00 5.41 -9.86
N PRO A 282 -16.18 5.55 -9.23
CA PRO A 282 -16.85 6.86 -9.13
C PRO A 282 -16.10 7.88 -8.26
N LYS A 283 -15.25 7.38 -7.35
CA LYS A 283 -14.47 8.18 -6.39
C LYS A 283 -12.96 8.09 -6.63
N TRP A 284 -12.54 7.59 -7.79
CA TRP A 284 -11.14 7.32 -8.10
C TRP A 284 -10.29 8.59 -7.97
N PRO A 285 -9.12 8.53 -7.30
CA PRO A 285 -8.34 9.72 -7.00
C PRO A 285 -7.60 10.23 -8.23
N ARG A 286 -7.16 11.49 -8.16
CA ARG A 286 -6.38 12.10 -9.25
C ARG A 286 -4.92 11.62 -9.30
N ALA A 287 -4.38 11.14 -8.17
CA ALA A 287 -3.00 10.66 -8.01
C ALA A 287 -2.90 9.74 -6.79
N PHE A 288 -1.74 9.08 -6.59
CA PHE A 288 -1.43 8.27 -5.39
C PHE A 288 -2.50 7.22 -5.07
N TRP A 289 -2.91 6.47 -6.10
CA TRP A 289 -4.06 5.58 -6.06
C TRP A 289 -3.96 4.49 -4.99
N ASP A 290 -2.75 3.97 -4.74
CA ASP A 290 -2.49 2.89 -3.81
C ASP A 290 -2.54 3.37 -2.36
N ASP A 291 -1.93 4.52 -2.05
CA ASP A 291 -2.06 5.17 -0.75
C ASP A 291 -3.50 5.63 -0.48
N TRP A 292 -4.23 6.10 -1.50
CA TRP A 292 -5.65 6.40 -1.39
C TRP A 292 -6.48 5.14 -1.09
N MET A 293 -6.18 3.99 -1.72
CA MET A 293 -6.85 2.74 -1.38
C MET A 293 -6.59 2.34 0.09
N ARG A 294 -5.40 2.60 0.63
CA ARG A 294 -5.05 2.26 2.02
C ARG A 294 -5.84 3.07 3.06
N GLN A 295 -6.46 4.19 2.67
CA GLN A 295 -7.28 5.01 3.55
C GLN A 295 -8.53 4.26 4.05
N PRO A 296 -8.97 4.49 5.30
CA PRO A 296 -10.09 3.77 5.90
C PRO A 296 -11.41 3.96 5.13
N GLU A 297 -11.63 5.10 4.46
CA GLU A 297 -12.82 5.41 3.68
C GLU A 297 -13.00 4.47 2.45
N GLN A 298 -11.88 3.99 1.92
CA GLN A 298 -11.81 3.02 0.82
C GLN A 298 -11.72 1.60 1.39
N ARG A 299 -10.77 1.34 2.29
CA ARG A 299 -10.53 -0.01 2.83
C ARG A 299 -11.75 -0.56 3.57
N ARG A 300 -12.48 0.26 4.32
CA ARG A 300 -13.71 -0.11 5.06
C ARG A 300 -13.53 -1.37 5.90
N ASP A 301 -12.41 -1.46 6.61
CA ASP A 301 -12.04 -2.59 7.48
C ASP A 301 -12.03 -3.97 6.79
N ARG A 302 -11.84 -3.98 5.47
CA ARG A 302 -11.57 -5.19 4.69
C ARG A 302 -10.07 -5.49 4.66
N SER A 303 -9.75 -6.77 4.53
CA SER A 303 -8.38 -7.29 4.48
C SER A 303 -8.08 -7.89 3.12
N CYS A 304 -6.81 -8.05 2.78
CA CYS A 304 -6.37 -8.88 1.67
C CYS A 304 -5.80 -10.20 2.16
N VAL A 305 -5.78 -11.21 1.29
CA VAL A 305 -4.90 -12.38 1.47
C VAL A 305 -3.49 -12.03 0.97
N ARG A 306 -2.46 -12.44 1.69
CA ARG A 306 -1.04 -12.33 1.28
C ARG A 306 -0.28 -13.61 1.62
N PRO A 307 0.80 -13.97 0.91
CA PRO A 307 1.56 -15.18 1.19
C PRO A 307 2.67 -14.97 2.23
N GLU A 308 3.23 -16.07 2.77
CA GLU A 308 4.50 -16.06 3.49
C GLU A 308 5.67 -15.69 2.56
N VAL A 309 5.80 -16.39 1.43
CA VAL A 309 6.80 -16.13 0.39
C VAL A 309 6.11 -15.49 -0.82
N SER A 310 6.63 -14.35 -1.30
CA SER A 310 5.99 -13.59 -2.37
C SER A 310 5.92 -14.36 -3.69
N ARG A 311 4.81 -14.20 -4.42
CA ARG A 311 4.56 -14.74 -5.77
C ARG A 311 4.92 -13.76 -6.87
N THR A 312 5.37 -12.56 -6.49
CA THR A 312 5.93 -11.53 -7.35
C THR A 312 7.20 -10.97 -6.73
N MET A 313 8.13 -10.52 -7.57
CA MET A 313 9.25 -9.67 -7.20
C MET A 313 9.36 -8.52 -8.19
N THR A 314 9.81 -7.34 -7.75
CA THR A 314 10.08 -6.23 -8.67
C THR A 314 11.53 -6.21 -9.11
N PHE A 315 11.75 -5.88 -10.39
CA PHE A 315 13.06 -5.55 -10.95
C PHE A 315 13.15 -4.08 -11.40
N GLY A 316 12.13 -3.28 -11.11
CA GLY A 316 11.97 -1.89 -11.55
C GLY A 316 12.77 -0.87 -10.74
N ARG A 317 14.11 -0.87 -10.86
CA ARG A 317 14.95 0.12 -10.17
C ARG A 317 14.66 1.56 -10.60
N LYS A 318 14.40 1.78 -11.90
CA LYS A 318 14.05 3.07 -12.47
C LYS A 318 12.54 3.11 -12.73
N GLY A 319 11.87 4.11 -12.18
CA GLY A 319 10.42 4.33 -12.31
C GLY A 319 10.03 5.71 -11.78
N VAL A 320 8.73 5.97 -11.68
CA VAL A 320 8.17 7.29 -11.28
C VAL A 320 8.62 7.73 -9.88
N SER A 321 8.90 6.79 -8.98
CA SER A 321 9.39 7.07 -7.63
C SER A 321 10.92 7.28 -7.54
N HIS A 322 11.64 7.32 -8.66
CA HIS A 322 13.10 7.42 -8.71
C HIS A 322 13.85 6.36 -7.87
N GLY A 323 13.24 5.17 -7.69
CA GLY A 323 13.83 4.08 -6.92
C GLY A 323 13.73 4.26 -5.40
N GLN A 324 12.94 5.22 -4.92
CA GLN A 324 12.61 5.36 -3.51
C GLN A 324 12.09 4.01 -2.99
N PHE A 325 12.72 3.48 -1.93
CA PHE A 325 12.50 2.15 -1.34
C PHE A 325 12.98 0.92 -2.15
N PHE A 326 13.25 1.02 -3.47
CA PHE A 326 13.72 -0.14 -4.24
C PHE A 326 15.03 -0.71 -3.70
N ASP A 327 16.03 0.17 -3.55
CA ASP A 327 17.38 -0.23 -3.16
C ASP A 327 17.50 -0.60 -1.67
N GLN A 328 16.52 -0.23 -0.84
CA GLN A 328 16.52 -0.51 0.60
C GLN A 328 15.62 -1.69 0.99
N TYR A 329 14.50 -1.89 0.27
CA TYR A 329 13.46 -2.85 0.65
C TYR A 329 13.06 -3.76 -0.52
N LEU A 330 12.52 -3.18 -1.61
CA LEU A 330 11.75 -3.96 -2.59
C LEU A 330 12.58 -5.01 -3.34
N LYS A 331 13.85 -4.70 -3.68
CA LYS A 331 14.72 -5.63 -4.43
C LYS A 331 15.11 -6.88 -3.64
N PHE A 332 14.92 -6.87 -2.32
CA PHE A 332 15.32 -7.96 -1.43
C PHE A 332 14.17 -8.93 -1.14
N ILE A 333 12.98 -8.67 -1.67
CA ILE A 333 11.84 -9.56 -1.49
C ILE A 333 12.08 -10.86 -2.27
N LYS A 334 11.99 -12.00 -1.55
CA LYS A 334 12.21 -13.33 -2.10
C LYS A 334 11.04 -13.71 -3.00
N LEU A 335 11.35 -13.98 -4.27
CA LEU A 335 10.43 -14.65 -5.17
C LEU A 335 10.37 -16.14 -4.82
N ASN A 336 9.16 -16.67 -4.68
CA ASN A 336 8.93 -18.10 -4.53
C ASN A 336 9.39 -18.86 -5.79
N ASP A 337 10.14 -19.93 -5.59
CA ASP A 337 10.64 -20.85 -6.63
C ASP A 337 10.10 -22.28 -6.47
N ARG A 338 9.34 -22.55 -5.40
CA ARG A 338 8.71 -23.85 -5.14
C ARG A 338 7.23 -23.83 -5.54
N PHE A 339 6.82 -24.66 -6.49
CA PHE A 339 5.40 -24.76 -6.86
C PHE A 339 4.58 -25.31 -5.68
N VAL A 340 3.52 -24.60 -5.29
CA VAL A 340 2.55 -25.03 -4.28
C VAL A 340 1.20 -25.27 -4.96
N PRO A 341 0.62 -26.49 -4.88
CA PRO A 341 -0.68 -26.80 -5.49
C PRO A 341 -1.84 -26.28 -4.64
N PHE A 342 -2.00 -24.96 -4.54
CA PHE A 342 -2.99 -24.31 -3.68
C PHE A 342 -4.44 -24.76 -3.93
N THR A 343 -4.80 -25.12 -5.16
CA THR A 343 -6.15 -25.63 -5.49
C THR A 343 -6.44 -26.99 -4.86
N GLN A 344 -5.41 -27.70 -4.37
CA GLN A 344 -5.52 -28.96 -3.64
C GLN A 344 -5.48 -28.77 -2.12
N LEU A 345 -5.27 -27.54 -1.63
CA LEU A 345 -5.20 -27.23 -0.20
C LEU A 345 -6.55 -26.69 0.31
N ASP A 346 -6.85 -26.97 1.58
CA ASP A 346 -7.95 -26.30 2.25
C ASP A 346 -7.53 -24.90 2.71
N LEU A 347 -8.05 -23.89 2.04
CA LEU A 347 -7.81 -22.48 2.37
C LEU A 347 -8.92 -21.87 3.25
N SER A 348 -9.84 -22.69 3.78
CA SER A 348 -10.97 -22.24 4.62
C SER A 348 -10.52 -21.50 5.88
N TYR A 349 -9.32 -21.80 6.39
CA TYR A 349 -8.71 -21.11 7.54
C TYR A 349 -8.50 -19.61 7.32
N LEU A 350 -8.57 -19.12 6.08
CA LEU A 350 -8.44 -17.70 5.75
C LEU A 350 -9.75 -16.91 5.86
N LYS A 351 -10.90 -17.58 6.00
CA LYS A 351 -12.18 -16.91 6.25
C LYS A 351 -12.09 -16.18 7.58
N LYS A 352 -12.57 -14.94 7.66
CA LYS A 352 -12.33 -14.05 8.81
C LYS A 352 -12.55 -14.71 10.18
N ASP A 353 -13.71 -15.30 10.40
CA ASP A 353 -14.06 -15.89 11.70
C ASP A 353 -13.15 -17.06 12.06
N GLU A 354 -12.79 -17.90 11.09
CA GLU A 354 -11.88 -19.04 11.27
C GLU A 354 -10.44 -18.59 11.51
N TYR A 355 -10.03 -17.57 10.75
CA TYR A 355 -8.72 -16.95 10.88
C TYR A 355 -8.56 -16.31 12.25
N GLU A 356 -9.50 -15.48 12.69
CA GLU A 356 -9.42 -14.83 14.00
C GLU A 356 -9.51 -15.83 15.16
N ARG A 357 -10.35 -16.87 15.04
CA ARG A 357 -10.47 -17.94 16.03
C ARG A 357 -9.19 -18.72 16.24
N SER A 358 -8.37 -18.89 15.20
CA SER A 358 -7.12 -19.68 15.27
C SER A 358 -5.87 -18.81 15.44
N PHE A 359 -5.77 -17.72 14.67
CA PHE A 359 -4.59 -16.86 14.60
C PHE A 359 -4.42 -15.99 15.85
N LEU A 360 -5.48 -15.36 16.36
CA LEU A 360 -5.35 -14.46 17.51
C LEU A 360 -4.93 -15.21 18.78
N PRO A 361 -5.55 -16.35 19.16
CA PRO A 361 -5.06 -17.14 20.29
C PRO A 361 -3.62 -17.59 20.09
N LYS A 362 -3.23 -18.04 18.89
CA LYS A 362 -1.85 -18.43 18.57
C LYS A 362 -0.84 -17.30 18.79
N VAL A 363 -1.20 -16.07 18.44
CA VAL A 363 -0.35 -14.88 18.64
C VAL A 363 -0.27 -14.53 20.13
N TYR A 364 -1.42 -14.40 20.81
CA TYR A 364 -1.47 -13.89 22.17
C TYR A 364 -1.08 -14.93 23.24
N SER A 365 -1.14 -16.23 22.92
CA SER A 365 -0.59 -17.30 23.76
C SER A 365 0.92 -17.51 23.58
N ALA A 366 1.54 -16.92 22.55
CA ALA A 366 2.97 -17.04 22.34
C ALA A 366 3.74 -16.32 23.46
N PRO A 367 4.86 -16.90 23.96
CA PRO A 367 5.67 -16.28 25.00
C PRO A 367 6.14 -14.89 24.61
N GLU A 368 5.96 -13.93 25.52
CA GLU A 368 6.43 -12.57 25.33
C GLU A 368 7.93 -12.46 25.56
N VAL A 369 8.62 -11.79 24.65
CA VAL A 369 10.06 -11.54 24.71
C VAL A 369 10.36 -10.06 24.49
N ARG A 370 11.49 -9.60 25.03
CA ARG A 370 11.99 -8.25 24.77
C ARG A 370 12.76 -8.21 23.46
N VAL A 371 12.84 -7.03 22.83
CA VAL A 371 13.57 -6.84 21.56
C VAL A 371 15.06 -7.18 21.71
N GLU A 372 15.67 -6.89 22.86
CA GLU A 372 17.08 -7.20 23.11
C GLU A 372 17.35 -8.72 23.14
N GLU A 373 16.36 -9.51 23.57
CA GLU A 373 16.46 -10.97 23.59
C GLU A 373 16.38 -11.55 22.18
N LEU A 374 15.54 -10.98 21.31
CA LEU A 374 15.50 -11.34 19.90
C LEU A 374 16.81 -10.99 19.19
N GLN A 375 17.29 -9.75 19.34
CA GLN A 375 18.56 -9.31 18.74
C GLN A 375 19.77 -10.09 19.26
N GLY A 376 19.75 -10.45 20.54
CA GLY A 376 20.75 -11.33 21.17
C GLY A 376 20.56 -12.82 20.86
N ASN A 377 19.50 -13.20 20.12
CA ASN A 377 19.13 -14.58 19.82
C ASN A 377 19.02 -15.48 21.07
N ARG A 378 18.56 -14.91 22.18
CA ARG A 378 18.35 -15.60 23.46
C ARG A 378 17.02 -16.38 23.43
N ARG A 379 16.86 -17.33 24.36
CA ARG A 379 15.66 -18.18 24.48
C ARG A 379 15.29 -18.87 23.16
N ARG A 380 16.29 -19.50 22.52
CA ARG A 380 16.21 -20.05 21.17
C ARG A 380 15.30 -21.29 21.09
N GLU A 381 15.09 -21.96 22.21
CA GLU A 381 14.13 -23.04 22.41
C GLU A 381 12.68 -22.60 22.12
N LEU A 382 12.38 -21.31 22.23
CA LEU A 382 11.07 -20.76 21.89
C LEU A 382 10.99 -20.50 20.39
N GLY A 383 10.53 -21.50 19.63
CA GLY A 383 10.39 -21.42 18.17
C GLY A 383 9.39 -20.37 17.67
N THR A 384 8.42 -19.98 18.50
CA THR A 384 7.45 -18.90 18.23
C THR A 384 7.36 -17.98 19.44
N VAL A 385 7.39 -16.66 19.21
CA VAL A 385 7.34 -15.64 20.27
C VAL A 385 6.55 -14.40 19.84
N ARG A 386 6.09 -13.63 20.83
CA ARG A 386 5.46 -12.33 20.65
C ARG A 386 6.35 -11.22 21.19
N LEU A 387 6.52 -10.15 20.42
CA LEU A 387 7.13 -8.90 20.86
C LEU A 387 6.02 -7.84 20.91
N GLN A 388 5.70 -7.36 22.11
CA GLN A 388 4.62 -6.39 22.28
C GLN A 388 5.13 -4.95 22.09
N TYR A 389 4.44 -4.17 21.26
CA TYR A 389 4.59 -2.71 21.22
C TYR A 389 3.37 -2.03 21.87
N SER A 390 3.53 -0.80 22.36
CA SER A 390 2.49 -0.07 23.11
C SER A 390 2.05 1.24 22.45
N GLY A 391 2.75 1.68 21.39
CA GLY A 391 2.47 2.93 20.71
C GLY A 391 3.27 3.04 19.41
N ARG A 392 3.05 4.14 18.68
CA ARG A 392 3.71 4.40 17.39
C ARG A 392 5.23 4.33 17.49
N ASP A 393 5.79 4.97 18.49
CA ASP A 393 7.25 5.12 18.59
C ASP A 393 7.91 3.79 18.99
N SER A 394 7.28 2.99 19.86
CA SER A 394 7.78 1.65 20.18
C SER A 394 7.61 0.68 19.01
N PHE A 395 6.52 0.78 18.23
CA PHE A 395 6.38 0.04 16.98
C PHE A 395 7.52 0.35 16.01
N LYS A 396 7.75 1.63 15.70
CA LYS A 396 8.81 2.06 14.77
C LYS A 396 10.19 1.63 15.26
N ALA A 397 10.48 1.79 16.55
CA ALA A 397 11.74 1.38 17.15
C ALA A 397 11.98 -0.14 17.00
N PHE A 398 10.98 -0.96 17.32
CA PHE A 398 11.10 -2.42 17.23
C PHE A 398 11.15 -2.91 15.78
N ALA A 399 10.32 -2.34 14.89
CA ALA A 399 10.34 -2.67 13.46
C ALA A 399 11.73 -2.41 12.86
N LYS A 400 12.28 -1.21 13.11
CA LYS A 400 13.63 -0.83 12.66
C LYS A 400 14.71 -1.73 13.27
N ALA A 401 14.64 -2.02 14.57
CA ALA A 401 15.59 -2.88 15.28
C ALA A 401 15.66 -4.31 14.73
N LEU A 402 14.56 -4.78 14.13
CA LEU A 402 14.43 -6.13 13.55
C LEU A 402 14.51 -6.14 12.02
N GLY A 403 14.66 -4.98 11.37
CA GLY A 403 14.83 -4.83 9.92
C GLY A 403 13.55 -4.90 9.09
N LEU A 404 12.39 -4.80 9.75
CA LEU A 404 11.07 -4.69 9.14
C LEU A 404 10.88 -3.32 8.47
N MET A 405 9.88 -3.22 7.60
CA MET A 405 9.36 -1.92 7.17
C MET A 405 8.63 -1.24 8.35
N ASP A 406 9.05 -0.02 8.67
CA ASP A 406 8.59 0.76 9.82
C ASP A 406 7.64 1.91 9.43
N ASP A 407 7.34 2.08 8.14
CA ASP A 407 6.33 3.03 7.66
C ASP A 407 4.90 2.51 7.90
N LEU A 408 3.99 3.45 8.17
CA LEU A 408 2.57 3.19 8.34
C LEU A 408 1.77 3.99 7.31
N LYS A 409 0.66 3.41 6.84
CA LYS A 409 -0.28 4.08 5.94
C LYS A 409 -1.65 4.10 6.60
N SER A 410 -2.14 5.29 6.92
CA SER A 410 -3.36 5.48 7.73
C SER A 410 -3.35 4.67 9.02
N GLY A 411 -2.20 4.65 9.71
CA GLY A 411 -1.97 3.89 10.93
C GLY A 411 -1.76 2.39 10.78
N VAL A 412 -1.87 1.85 9.56
CA VAL A 412 -1.71 0.42 9.31
C VAL A 412 -0.24 0.10 9.00
N PRO A 413 0.41 -0.82 9.76
CA PRO A 413 1.76 -1.26 9.46
C PRO A 413 1.78 -2.25 8.29
N ARG A 414 2.90 -2.27 7.56
CA ARG A 414 3.17 -3.18 6.43
C ARG A 414 2.94 -4.65 6.81
N ALA A 415 2.18 -5.38 5.99
CA ALA A 415 1.75 -6.76 6.23
C ALA A 415 1.01 -7.01 7.57
N GLY A 416 0.51 -5.95 8.21
CA GLY A 416 -0.16 -6.02 9.50
C GLY A 416 -1.59 -6.53 9.41
N TYR A 417 -2.04 -7.31 10.38
CA TYR A 417 -3.45 -7.68 10.60
C TYR A 417 -3.82 -7.41 12.05
N ARG A 418 -4.78 -6.52 12.30
CA ARG A 418 -5.10 -6.04 13.66
C ARG A 418 -3.87 -5.52 14.42
N GLY A 419 -3.00 -4.80 13.71
CA GLY A 419 -1.71 -4.31 14.19
C GLY A 419 -0.59 -5.37 14.28
N ILE A 420 -0.88 -6.66 14.11
CA ILE A 420 0.11 -7.73 14.25
C ILE A 420 0.90 -7.89 12.95
N VAL A 421 2.24 -7.74 13.02
CA VAL A 421 3.16 -8.06 11.91
C VAL A 421 3.80 -9.43 12.18
N SER A 422 3.55 -10.38 11.27
CA SER A 422 4.07 -11.76 11.35
C SER A 422 5.24 -11.97 10.41
N PHE A 423 6.38 -12.44 10.92
CA PHE A 423 7.61 -12.62 10.15
C PHE A 423 8.51 -13.68 10.79
N VAL A 424 9.58 -14.06 10.10
CA VAL A 424 10.66 -14.88 10.65
C VAL A 424 11.82 -13.99 11.07
N TYR A 425 12.43 -14.27 12.21
CA TYR A 425 13.67 -13.62 12.62
C TYR A 425 14.65 -14.67 13.11
N ARG A 426 15.77 -14.82 12.40
CA ARG A 426 16.83 -15.80 12.72
C ARG A 426 16.30 -17.24 12.92
N GLY A 427 15.36 -17.64 12.06
CA GLY A 427 14.75 -18.98 12.06
C GLY A 427 13.61 -19.18 13.07
N ARG A 428 13.12 -18.11 13.70
CA ARG A 428 12.00 -18.16 14.67
C ARG A 428 10.82 -17.38 14.16
N ARG A 429 9.60 -17.85 14.43
CA ARG A 429 8.37 -17.08 14.15
C ARG A 429 8.23 -15.97 15.19
N VAL A 430 8.10 -14.74 14.73
CA VAL A 430 7.89 -13.57 15.59
C VAL A 430 6.59 -12.87 15.21
N TYR A 431 5.83 -12.50 16.23
CA TYR A 431 4.66 -11.63 16.14
C TYR A 431 4.98 -10.30 16.80
N LEU A 432 5.22 -9.25 16.01
CA LEU A 432 5.26 -7.87 16.53
C LEU A 432 3.80 -7.40 16.66
N ALA A 433 3.28 -7.34 17.88
CA ALA A 433 1.86 -7.21 18.14
C ALA A 433 1.54 -6.06 19.13
N PRO A 434 0.38 -5.40 18.99
CA PRO A 434 -0.14 -4.53 20.03
C PRO A 434 -0.64 -5.36 21.23
N PRO A 435 -1.04 -4.74 22.34
CA PRO A 435 -1.74 -5.41 23.43
C PRO A 435 -3.03 -6.10 22.95
N SER A 436 -3.54 -7.08 23.71
CA SER A 436 -4.71 -7.87 23.33
C SER A 436 -6.02 -7.08 23.32
N ASP A 437 -6.06 -5.94 23.99
CA ASP A 437 -7.17 -4.98 24.02
C ASP A 437 -7.09 -3.91 22.92
N TRP A 438 -6.31 -4.16 21.85
CA TRP A 438 -6.25 -3.26 20.68
C TRP A 438 -7.62 -3.08 20.02
N MET A 439 -8.05 -1.81 19.85
CA MET A 439 -9.40 -1.44 19.41
C MET A 439 -9.51 -0.96 17.95
N GLY A 440 -8.39 -0.74 17.26
CA GLY A 440 -8.42 -0.21 15.90
C GLY A 440 -7.14 0.54 15.52
N TYR A 441 -7.04 0.86 14.22
CA TYR A 441 -5.94 1.67 13.71
C TYR A 441 -6.18 3.15 14.02
N ASP A 442 -5.12 3.85 14.39
CA ASP A 442 -5.12 5.30 14.57
C ASP A 442 -4.46 5.96 13.35
N PRO A 443 -5.23 6.65 12.47
CA PRO A 443 -4.69 7.30 11.28
C PRO A 443 -3.63 8.37 11.56
N SER A 444 -3.53 8.87 12.80
CA SER A 444 -2.48 9.83 13.19
C SER A 444 -1.09 9.19 13.26
N TRP A 445 -0.99 7.86 13.23
CA TRP A 445 0.27 7.14 13.14
C TRP A 445 0.78 7.20 11.70
N SER A 446 1.57 8.24 11.41
CA SER A 446 2.39 8.42 10.21
C SER A 446 3.85 8.04 10.44
#